data_AF-A0AAE1GAQ7-F1
#
_entry.id   AF-A0AAE1GAQ7-F1
#
_cell.length_a   1.000
_cell.length_b   1.000
_cell.length_c   1.000
_cell.angle_alpha   90.00
_cell.angle_beta   90.00
_cell.angle_gamma   90.00
#
_symmetry.space_group_name_H-M   'P 1'
#
loop_
_entity.id
_entity.type
_entity.pdbx_description
1 polymer ?
#
loop_
_entity_poly.entity_id
_entity_poly.type
_entity_poly.pdbx_seq_one_letter_code
_entity_poly.pdbx_strand_id
1 'polypeptide(L)'
;MKSLLTPEKRVRTKGASEMIVKRRLGILQELMDVCSLKLCVYFVPSEKNKADVKKGWLGVPQEEEDEAKLCCVGDPSVRELHQMYHMGVDRTLFVAWKVDPAITREKVRQVVRQCDRCQSIDPAPSVHESGKIRVDRIGRG
;
A
#
# COMPACT_ATOMS: atom_id res chain seq x y z
N MET A 1 19.67 16.51 -13.16
CA MET A 1 18.77 15.33 -13.04
C MET A 1 17.51 15.64 -13.83
N LYS A 2 16.88 14.67 -14.53
CA LYS A 2 15.65 14.90 -15.29
C LYS A 2 14.45 14.45 -14.47
N SER A 3 13.37 15.23 -14.45
CA SER A 3 12.21 14.91 -13.64
C SER A 3 11.43 13.70 -14.19
N LEU A 4 10.84 12.89 -13.30
CA LEU A 4 9.96 11.76 -13.63
C LEU A 4 8.52 12.18 -13.93
N LEU A 5 8.20 13.47 -13.74
CA LEU A 5 6.87 14.01 -14.01
C LEU A 5 6.72 14.48 -15.46
N THR A 6 7.81 14.46 -16.26
CA THR A 6 7.73 14.80 -17.67
C THR A 6 7.25 13.60 -18.49
N PRO A 7 6.39 13.82 -19.50
CA PRO A 7 5.82 12.75 -20.32
C PRO A 7 6.87 11.99 -21.16
N GLU A 8 8.11 12.51 -21.29
CA GLU A 8 9.13 11.91 -22.14
C GLU A 8 9.75 10.62 -21.60
N LYS A 9 9.54 10.27 -20.32
CA LYS A 9 10.20 9.10 -19.71
C LYS A 9 9.24 8.23 -18.91
N ARG A 10 8.84 7.11 -19.50
CA ARG A 10 8.14 6.03 -18.80
C ARG A 10 9.06 5.47 -17.72
N VAL A 11 8.64 5.58 -16.45
CA VAL A 11 9.35 4.99 -15.32
C VAL A 11 9.34 3.47 -15.49
N ARG A 12 10.54 2.87 -15.57
CA ARG A 12 10.70 1.41 -15.68
C ARG A 12 10.68 0.82 -14.29
N THR A 13 9.59 0.15 -13.97
CA THR A 13 9.31 -0.54 -12.71
C THR A 13 8.79 -1.93 -13.04
N LYS A 14 9.09 -2.94 -12.21
CA LYS A 14 8.71 -4.33 -12.47
C LYS A 14 7.56 -4.77 -11.54
N GLY A 15 6.67 -5.62 -12.05
CA GLY A 15 5.63 -6.29 -11.26
C GLY A 15 4.67 -5.31 -10.56
N ALA A 16 4.24 -5.66 -9.34
CA ALA A 16 3.24 -4.89 -8.59
C ALA A 16 3.63 -3.42 -8.32
N SER A 17 4.93 -3.13 -8.27
CA SER A 17 5.44 -1.77 -8.05
C SER A 17 5.13 -0.81 -9.20
N GLU A 18 4.93 -1.31 -10.43
CA GLU A 18 4.71 -0.46 -11.60
C GLU A 18 3.38 0.28 -11.55
N MET A 19 2.31 -0.41 -11.18
CA MET A 19 1.00 0.21 -11.07
C MET A 19 0.97 1.28 -9.97
N ILE A 20 1.61 0.99 -8.83
CA ILE A 20 1.68 1.91 -7.69
C ILE A 20 2.45 3.18 -8.07
N VAL A 21 3.62 3.02 -8.69
CA VAL A 21 4.46 4.16 -9.08
C VAL A 21 3.75 5.02 -10.13
N LYS A 22 3.13 4.41 -11.15
CA LYS A 22 2.35 5.16 -12.15
C LYS A 22 1.18 5.91 -11.54
N ARG A 23 0.40 5.27 -10.67
CA ARG A 23 -0.75 5.90 -9.99
C ARG A 23 -0.31 7.10 -9.16
N ARG A 24 0.78 6.97 -8.40
CA ARG A 24 1.30 8.06 -7.57
C ARG A 24 1.82 9.23 -8.40
N LEU A 25 2.50 8.97 -9.51
CA LEU A 25 2.95 10.01 -10.42
C LEU A 25 1.76 10.75 -11.08
N GLY A 26 0.69 10.03 -11.43
CA GLY A 26 -0.54 10.64 -11.95
C GLY A 26 -1.20 11.59 -10.93
N ILE A 27 -1.34 11.15 -9.68
CA ILE A 27 -1.87 12.01 -8.60
C ILE A 27 -1.01 13.27 -8.41
N LEU A 28 0.31 13.14 -8.47
CA LEU A 28 1.21 14.30 -8.37
C LEU A 28 1.04 15.28 -9.53
N GLN A 29 0.81 14.78 -10.74
CA GLN A 29 0.50 15.62 -11.90
C GLN A 29 -0.83 16.36 -11.72
N GLU A 30 -1.90 15.65 -11.34
CA GLU A 30 -3.21 16.26 -11.05
C GLU A 30 -3.11 17.34 -9.97
N LEU A 31 -2.36 17.08 -8.88
CA LEU A 31 -2.15 18.06 -7.81
C LEU A 31 -1.36 19.28 -8.27
N MET A 32 -0.38 19.10 -9.16
CA MET A 32 0.36 20.22 -9.73
C MET A 32 -0.57 21.12 -10.55
N ASP A 33 -1.46 20.52 -11.34
CA ASP A 33 -2.41 21.24 -12.18
C ASP A 33 -3.44 21.99 -11.32
N VAL A 34 -4.05 21.32 -10.34
CA VAL A 34 -5.06 21.91 -9.46
C VAL A 34 -4.47 23.01 -8.56
N CYS A 35 -3.30 22.78 -7.99
CA CYS A 35 -2.69 23.70 -7.03
C CYS A 35 -1.72 24.69 -7.67
N SER A 36 -1.53 24.66 -9.01
CA SER A 36 -0.54 25.47 -9.72
C SER A 36 0.88 25.38 -9.13
N LEU A 37 1.27 24.18 -8.69
CA LEU A 37 2.57 23.91 -8.07
C LEU A 37 3.60 23.45 -9.10
N LYS A 38 4.85 23.89 -8.93
CA LYS A 38 5.99 23.35 -9.69
C LYS A 38 6.74 22.35 -8.82
N LEU A 39 6.54 21.06 -9.09
CA LEU A 39 7.26 19.97 -8.42
C LEU A 39 8.20 19.26 -9.40
N CYS A 40 9.33 18.81 -8.88
CA CYS A 40 10.28 17.99 -9.62
C CYS A 40 10.55 16.70 -8.83
N VAL A 41 10.19 15.56 -9.40
CA VAL A 41 10.50 14.24 -8.84
C VAL A 41 11.70 13.63 -9.56
N TYR A 42 12.64 13.04 -8.83
CA TYR A 42 13.82 12.39 -9.40
C TYR A 42 13.99 10.98 -8.85
N PHE A 43 14.56 10.09 -9.66
CA PHE A 43 15.02 8.80 -9.18
C PHE A 43 16.34 8.98 -8.43
N VAL A 44 16.39 8.53 -7.18
CA VAL A 44 17.58 8.57 -6.34
C VAL A 44 18.11 7.14 -6.20
N PRO A 45 19.39 6.88 -6.53
CA PRO A 45 20.00 5.57 -6.27
C PRO A 45 19.91 5.20 -4.79
N SER A 46 19.69 3.92 -4.49
CA SER A 46 19.45 3.42 -3.14
C SER A 46 20.57 3.78 -2.16
N GLU A 47 21.81 3.79 -2.61
CA GLU A 47 23.00 4.12 -1.80
C GLU A 47 22.97 5.57 -1.30
N LYS A 48 22.23 6.44 -1.99
CA LYS A 48 22.06 7.86 -1.66
C LYS A 48 20.69 8.16 -1.06
N ASN A 49 19.81 7.17 -1.01
CA ASN A 49 18.47 7.32 -0.50
C ASN A 49 18.45 7.16 1.03
N LYS A 50 18.36 8.28 1.75
CA LYS A 50 18.27 8.28 3.22
C LYS A 50 17.06 7.50 3.76
N ALA A 51 16.02 7.29 2.96
CA ALA A 51 14.89 6.45 3.35
C ALA A 51 15.25 4.96 3.40
N ASP A 52 16.19 4.51 2.56
CA ASP A 52 16.65 3.11 2.56
C ASP A 52 17.57 2.80 3.75
N VAL A 53 18.25 3.81 4.30
CA VAL A 53 19.01 3.70 5.57
C VAL A 53 18.09 3.41 6.76
N LYS A 54 16.80 3.82 6.68
CA LYS A 54 15.79 3.51 7.71
C LYS A 54 15.28 2.07 7.68
N LYS A 55 15.81 1.20 6.81
CA LYS A 55 15.57 -0.25 6.91
C LYS A 55 16.10 -0.86 8.22
N GLY A 56 16.96 -0.16 8.97
CA GLY A 56 17.29 -0.53 10.35
C GLY A 56 16.29 -0.02 11.42
N TRP A 57 15.41 0.93 11.08
CA TRP A 57 14.38 1.47 11.98
C TRP A 57 13.09 0.68 11.92
N LEU A 58 12.74 0.20 10.73
CA LEU A 58 11.82 -0.91 10.60
C LEU A 58 12.64 -2.13 11.04
N GLY A 59 12.46 -2.59 12.28
CA GLY A 59 12.93 -3.91 12.69
C GLY A 59 12.19 -5.00 11.90
N VAL A 60 12.29 -4.98 10.58
CA VAL A 60 11.93 -6.11 9.75
C VAL A 60 13.09 -7.08 9.97
N PRO A 61 12.85 -8.24 10.58
CA PRO A 61 13.81 -9.33 10.47
C PRO A 61 14.14 -9.45 8.98
N GLN A 62 15.40 -9.72 8.67
CA GLN A 62 15.79 -10.12 7.34
C GLN A 62 14.86 -11.30 6.97
N GLU A 63 13.81 -11.02 6.20
CA GLU A 63 13.00 -12.07 5.59
C GLU A 63 13.97 -12.70 4.60
N GLU A 64 14.65 -13.74 5.09
CA GLU A 64 15.11 -14.81 4.23
C GLU A 64 13.96 -15.06 3.26
N GLU A 65 14.26 -15.17 1.96
CA GLU A 65 13.31 -15.71 0.99
C GLU A 65 13.04 -17.17 1.40
N ASP A 66 12.30 -17.35 2.48
CA ASP A 66 11.63 -18.59 2.80
C ASP A 66 10.57 -18.70 1.72
N GLU A 67 10.92 -19.40 0.65
CA GLU A 67 9.96 -20.16 -0.13
C GLU A 67 8.92 -20.69 0.84
N ALA A 68 7.69 -20.19 0.74
CA ALA A 68 6.62 -20.39 1.70
C ALA A 68 6.54 -21.86 2.15
N LYS A 69 7.28 -22.19 3.23
CA LYS A 69 7.17 -23.46 3.90
C LYS A 69 5.91 -23.35 4.72
N LEU A 70 4.82 -23.81 4.10
CA LEU A 70 3.58 -24.15 4.78
C LEU A 70 3.86 -25.33 5.72
N CYS A 71 4.60 -25.07 6.80
CA CYS A 71 4.77 -26.00 7.89
C CYS A 71 3.65 -25.75 8.90
N CYS A 72 2.46 -26.28 8.60
CA CYS A 72 1.37 -26.38 9.58
C CYS A 72 0.84 -27.80 9.56
N VAL A 73 0.84 -28.43 10.72
CA VAL A 73 0.10 -29.67 10.96
C VAL A 73 -1.38 -29.29 10.93
N GLY A 74 -2.08 -29.63 9.84
CA GLY A 74 -3.50 -29.35 9.62
C GLY A 74 -3.77 -28.19 8.65
N ASP A 75 -4.96 -28.21 8.03
CA ASP A 75 -5.40 -27.18 7.09
C ASP A 75 -5.61 -25.84 7.82
N PRO A 76 -4.79 -24.80 7.55
CA PRO A 76 -4.89 -23.53 8.24
C PRO A 76 -6.21 -22.83 7.90
N SER A 77 -6.86 -22.26 8.91
CA SER A 77 -8.07 -21.48 8.74
C SER A 77 -7.81 -20.21 7.92
N VAL A 78 -8.87 -19.66 7.31
CA VAL A 78 -8.81 -18.38 6.57
C VAL A 78 -8.22 -17.24 7.43
N ARG A 79 -8.46 -17.27 8.75
CA ARG A 79 -7.93 -16.28 9.70
C ARG A 79 -6.42 -16.41 9.85
N GLU A 80 -5.90 -17.61 10.03
CA GLU A 80 -4.45 -17.86 10.15
C GLU A 80 -3.73 -17.50 8.85
N LEU A 81 -4.29 -17.89 7.70
CA LEU A 81 -3.76 -17.51 6.38
C LEU A 81 -3.71 -16.00 6.18
N HIS A 82 -4.73 -15.27 6.65
CA HIS A 82 -4.71 -13.81 6.62
C HIS A 82 -3.67 -13.23 7.59
N GLN A 83 -3.59 -13.73 8.82
CA GLN A 83 -2.73 -13.18 9.87
C GLN A 83 -1.24 -13.34 9.59
N MET A 84 -0.82 -14.36 8.83
CA MET A 84 0.60 -14.54 8.47
C MET A 84 1.18 -13.33 7.72
N TYR A 85 0.42 -12.74 6.79
CA TYR A 85 0.93 -11.70 5.89
C TYR A 85 0.01 -10.48 5.73
N HIS A 86 -1.11 -10.44 6.45
CA HIS A 86 -2.15 -9.40 6.37
C HIS A 86 -2.58 -9.07 4.93
N MET A 87 -2.69 -10.11 4.10
CA MET A 87 -3.05 -9.97 2.70
C MET A 87 -4.48 -9.44 2.53
N GLY A 88 -4.70 -8.71 1.43
CA GLY A 88 -6.03 -8.26 1.02
C GLY A 88 -6.94 -9.41 0.59
N VAL A 89 -8.24 -9.13 0.49
CA VAL A 89 -9.30 -10.13 0.26
C VAL A 89 -9.01 -11.06 -0.92
N ASP A 90 -8.60 -10.53 -2.07
CA ASP A 90 -8.34 -11.34 -3.26
C ASP A 90 -7.20 -12.34 -3.07
N ARG A 91 -6.13 -11.91 -2.40
CA ARG A 91 -4.94 -12.73 -2.23
C ARG A 91 -5.13 -13.77 -1.12
N THR A 92 -5.79 -13.40 -0.02
CA THR A 92 -6.20 -14.37 1.01
C THR A 92 -7.18 -15.40 0.45
N LEU A 93 -8.15 -14.98 -0.38
CA LEU A 93 -9.06 -15.90 -1.06
C LEU A 93 -8.29 -16.87 -1.95
N PHE A 94 -7.39 -16.37 -2.80
CA PHE A 94 -6.62 -17.23 -3.70
C PHE A 94 -5.85 -18.33 -2.97
N VAL A 95 -5.21 -18.02 -1.83
CA VAL A 95 -4.45 -19.00 -1.05
C VAL A 95 -5.39 -19.94 -0.29
N ALA A 96 -6.44 -19.42 0.35
CA ALA A 96 -7.43 -20.25 1.05
C ALA A 96 -8.13 -21.23 0.11
N TRP A 97 -8.43 -20.80 -1.12
CA TRP A 97 -9.13 -21.60 -2.13
C TRP A 97 -8.29 -22.76 -2.67
N LYS A 98 -6.96 -22.72 -2.50
CA LYS A 98 -6.07 -23.85 -2.81
C LYS A 98 -6.14 -24.95 -1.77
N VAL A 99 -6.55 -24.63 -0.54
CA VAL A 99 -6.72 -25.58 0.58
C VAL A 99 -8.17 -26.06 0.63
N ASP A 100 -9.12 -25.13 0.61
CA ASP A 100 -10.55 -25.41 0.63
C ASP A 100 -11.30 -24.59 -0.44
N PRO A 101 -11.75 -25.24 -1.54
CA PRO A 101 -12.54 -24.61 -2.58
C PRO A 101 -13.92 -24.09 -2.13
N ALA A 102 -14.42 -24.46 -0.94
CA ALA A 102 -15.69 -23.98 -0.41
C ALA A 102 -15.59 -22.58 0.21
N ILE A 103 -14.37 -22.05 0.42
CA ILE A 103 -14.17 -20.72 1.00
C ILE A 103 -14.71 -19.63 0.06
N THR A 104 -15.65 -18.84 0.59
CA THR A 104 -16.27 -17.74 -0.15
C THR A 104 -15.52 -16.42 0.04
N ARG A 105 -15.63 -15.55 -0.96
CA ARG A 105 -15.10 -14.17 -0.88
C ARG A 105 -15.64 -13.41 0.32
N GLU A 106 -16.91 -13.60 0.68
CA GLU A 106 -17.54 -12.90 1.81
C GLU A 106 -16.92 -13.32 3.15
N LYS A 107 -16.63 -14.62 3.32
CA LYS A 107 -15.94 -15.11 4.51
C LYS A 107 -14.57 -14.45 4.67
N VAL A 108 -13.81 -14.36 3.59
CA VAL A 108 -12.49 -13.70 3.58
C VAL A 108 -12.62 -12.20 3.87
N ARG A 109 -13.60 -11.51 3.27
CA ARG A 109 -13.89 -10.10 3.52
C ARG A 109 -14.18 -9.83 4.99
N GLN A 110 -14.95 -10.69 5.65
CA GLN A 110 -15.24 -10.59 7.07
C GLN A 110 -13.96 -10.71 7.93
N VAL A 111 -13.09 -11.67 7.62
CA VAL A 111 -11.80 -11.84 8.31
C VAL A 111 -10.94 -10.58 8.21
N VAL A 112 -10.79 -10.02 7.01
CA VAL A 112 -9.97 -8.82 6.79
C VAL A 112 -10.57 -7.59 7.50
N ARG A 113 -11.91 -7.43 7.47
CA ARG A 113 -12.61 -6.35 8.18
C ARG A 113 -12.46 -6.41 9.69
N GLN A 114 -12.37 -7.62 10.26
CA GLN A 114 -12.19 -7.84 11.69
C GLN A 114 -10.71 -7.85 12.13
N CYS A 115 -9.77 -7.54 11.23
CA CYS A 115 -8.36 -7.49 11.57
C CYS A 115 -7.96 -6.10 12.07
N ASP A 116 -7.75 -5.96 13.38
CA ASP A 116 -7.37 -4.69 14.03
C ASP A 116 -6.14 -4.05 13.38
N ARG A 117 -5.12 -4.86 13.03
CA ARG A 117 -3.91 -4.37 12.36
C ARG A 117 -4.23 -3.77 10.99
N CYS A 118 -5.06 -4.42 10.18
CA CYS A 118 -5.47 -3.89 8.88
C CYS A 118 -6.30 -2.61 9.04
N GLN A 119 -7.24 -2.58 10.00
CA GLN A 119 -8.05 -1.39 10.29
C GLN A 119 -7.21 -0.21 10.82
N SER A 120 -6.10 -0.47 11.53
CA SER A 120 -5.20 0.59 12.02
C SER A 120 -4.38 1.26 10.93
N ILE A 121 -4.10 0.54 9.83
CA ILE A 121 -3.31 1.04 8.69
C ILE A 121 -4.21 1.81 7.73
N ASP A 122 -5.42 1.28 7.49
CA ASP A 122 -6.42 1.88 6.62
C ASP A 122 -7.71 2.07 7.43
N PRO A 123 -7.78 3.09 8.30
CA PRO A 123 -9.06 3.46 8.88
C PRO A 123 -9.95 3.80 7.69
N ALA A 124 -11.03 3.02 7.52
CA ALA A 124 -11.99 3.22 6.44
C ALA A 124 -12.23 4.73 6.30
N PRO A 125 -12.16 5.32 5.09
CA PRO A 125 -12.39 6.74 4.93
C PRO A 125 -13.76 7.01 5.53
N SER A 126 -13.77 7.61 6.73
CA SER A 126 -14.97 8.14 7.31
C SER A 126 -15.49 9.08 6.24
N VAL A 127 -16.70 8.81 5.75
CA VAL A 127 -17.36 9.68 4.78
C VAL A 127 -17.39 11.04 5.45
N HIS A 128 -16.45 11.91 5.11
CA HIS A 128 -16.42 13.25 5.66
C HIS A 128 -17.70 13.89 5.13
N GLU A 129 -18.68 14.12 6.01
CA GLU A 129 -19.79 14.98 5.67
C GLU A 129 -19.19 16.27 5.14
N SER A 130 -19.68 16.75 3.99
CA SER A 130 -19.21 17.98 3.37
C SER A 130 -19.58 19.17 4.25
N GLY A 131 -18.77 19.41 5.29
CA GLY A 131 -18.86 20.59 6.12
C GLY A 131 -18.21 21.76 5.41
N LYS A 132 -18.93 22.89 5.31
CA LYS A 132 -18.33 24.16 4.90
C LYS A 132 -17.32 24.58 5.97
N ILE A 133 -16.04 24.43 5.68
CA ILE A 133 -14.97 25.01 6.49
C ILE A 133 -15.01 26.52 6.25
N ARG A 134 -15.64 27.27 7.17
CA ARG A 134 -15.51 28.72 7.24
C ARG A 134 -14.21 29.06 7.96
N VAL A 135 -13.30 29.70 7.24
CA VAL A 135 -12.07 30.26 7.82
C VAL A 135 -12.37 31.70 8.17
N ASP A 136 -12.70 31.97 9.45
CA ASP A 136 -13.12 33.31 9.86
C ASP A 136 -11.96 34.30 10.00
N ARG A 137 -10.69 33.84 9.98
CA ARG A 137 -9.51 34.73 10.01
C ARG A 137 -8.34 34.15 9.23
N ILE A 138 -7.87 34.90 8.24
CA ILE A 138 -6.55 34.72 7.65
C ILE A 138 -5.54 35.19 8.71
N GLY A 139 -4.79 34.25 9.29
CA GLY A 139 -3.68 34.58 10.17
C GLY A 139 -2.63 35.35 9.37
N ARG A 140 -2.33 36.59 9.79
CA ARG A 140 -1.17 37.33 9.31
C ARG A 140 0.06 36.76 10.00
N GLY A 141 0.98 36.21 9.21
CA GLY A 141 2.34 35.84 9.57
C GLY A 141 3.26 36.23 8.42
#